data_AF-A0A9X0EHV3-F1
#
_entry.id   AF-A0A9X0EHV3-F1
#
_cell.length_a   1.000
_cell.length_b   1.000
_cell.length_c   1.000
_cell.angle_alpha   90.00
_cell.angle_beta   90.00
_cell.angle_gamma   90.00
#
_symmetry.space_group_name_H-M   'P 1'
#
loop_
_entity.id
_entity.type
_entity.pdbx_description
1 polymer ?
#
loop_
_entity_poly.entity_id
_entity_poly.type
_entity_poly.pdbx_seq_one_letter_code
_entity_poly.pdbx_strand_id
1 'polypeptide(L)'
;MSVPLSPGPRNGILSLTIKDKSVLYAAYMPFIKNGGLFIPTSKSYKLGDEVFMLLNLMDEPEKIPVAGKVTWITPKGAQGNRAAGVGVQFNDGDNTARNMIENYLAGALKSDRPTHTM
;
A
#
# COMPACT_ATOMS: atom_id res chain seq x y z
N MET A 1 -18.37 19.08 24.29
CA MET A 1 -18.95 18.35 23.16
C MET A 1 -18.05 17.16 22.85
N SER A 2 -18.42 15.97 23.32
CA SER A 2 -17.68 14.74 23.06
C SER A 2 -17.96 14.29 21.63
N VAL A 3 -16.98 14.39 20.76
CA VAL A 3 -17.05 13.84 19.40
C VAL A 3 -17.18 12.33 19.52
N PRO A 4 -18.23 11.68 18.99
CA PRO A 4 -18.28 10.23 18.98
C PRO A 4 -17.15 9.74 18.07
N LEU A 5 -16.25 8.92 18.64
CA LEU A 5 -15.36 8.06 17.86
C LEU A 5 -16.26 7.13 17.05
N SER A 6 -16.60 7.56 15.83
CA SER A 6 -17.35 6.74 14.90
C SER A 6 -16.54 5.44 14.74
N PRO A 7 -17.10 4.26 15.05
CA PRO A 7 -16.40 3.01 14.80
C PRO A 7 -16.16 2.96 13.30
N GLY A 8 -14.91 3.16 12.88
CA GLY A 8 -14.50 2.96 11.50
C GLY A 8 -14.95 1.57 11.03
N PRO A 9 -15.10 1.35 9.71
CA PRO A 9 -15.42 0.03 9.19
C PRO A 9 -14.55 -1.00 9.91
N ARG A 10 -15.17 -2.11 10.36
CA ARG A 10 -14.50 -3.20 11.08
C ARG A 10 -13.28 -3.63 10.24
N ASN A 11 -12.12 -3.02 10.52
CA ASN A 11 -10.93 -3.12 9.68
C ASN A 11 -10.28 -4.45 9.99
N GLY A 12 -10.81 -5.51 9.36
CA GLY A 12 -10.13 -6.79 9.27
C GLY A 12 -8.77 -6.60 8.59
N ILE A 13 -7.79 -7.38 9.02
CA ILE A 13 -6.44 -7.40 8.47
C ILE A 13 -6.51 -7.55 6.95
N LEU A 14 -5.88 -6.63 6.22
CA LEU A 14 -5.71 -6.78 4.77
C LEU A 14 -4.60 -7.78 4.49
N SER A 15 -4.76 -8.62 3.47
CA SER A 15 -3.67 -9.44 2.99
C SER A 15 -3.36 -9.03 1.56
N LEU A 16 -2.10 -8.69 1.30
CA LEU A 16 -1.61 -8.35 -0.01
C LEU A 16 -0.54 -9.37 -0.39
N THR A 17 -0.69 -9.98 -1.57
CA THR A 17 0.30 -10.91 -2.10
C THR A 17 0.91 -10.32 -3.36
N ILE A 18 2.23 -10.21 -3.37
CA ILE A 18 3.02 -9.74 -4.51
C ILE A 18 3.95 -10.87 -4.91
N LYS A 19 3.77 -11.42 -6.11
CA LYS A 19 4.50 -12.60 -6.57
C LYS A 19 5.76 -12.27 -7.36
N ASP A 20 5.82 -11.09 -8.00
CA ASP A 20 6.87 -10.77 -8.96
C ASP A 20 7.28 -9.30 -8.87
N LYS A 21 8.53 -9.01 -9.26
CA LYS A 21 9.15 -7.68 -9.19
C LYS A 21 8.40 -6.61 -9.99
N SER A 22 7.79 -6.97 -11.11
CA SER A 22 7.00 -6.01 -11.93
C SER A 22 5.73 -5.55 -11.21
N VAL A 23 5.06 -6.46 -10.50
CA VAL A 23 3.86 -6.13 -9.69
C VAL A 23 4.28 -5.28 -8.50
N LEU A 24 5.40 -5.63 -7.86
CA LEU A 24 5.95 -4.84 -6.76
C LEU A 24 6.26 -3.41 -7.19
N TYR A 25 6.98 -3.26 -8.31
CA TYR A 25 7.36 -1.95 -8.85
C TYR A 25 6.14 -1.08 -9.13
N ALA A 26 5.13 -1.65 -9.78
CA ALA A 26 3.94 -0.90 -10.13
C ALA A 26 3.10 -0.54 -8.89
N ALA A 27 3.06 -1.39 -7.86
CA ALA A 27 2.32 -1.14 -6.62
C ALA A 27 3.05 -0.17 -5.67
N TYR A 28 4.38 -0.11 -5.70
CA TYR A 28 5.16 0.70 -4.77
C TYR A 28 5.05 2.21 -5.06
N MET A 29 4.90 2.99 -3.98
CA MET A 29 4.77 4.44 -4.00
C MET A 29 5.98 5.09 -3.31
N PRO A 30 7.15 5.20 -3.99
CA PRO A 30 8.39 5.65 -3.38
C PRO A 30 8.38 7.13 -2.95
N PHE A 31 7.50 7.94 -3.56
CA PHE A 31 7.42 9.39 -3.31
C PHE A 31 6.66 9.76 -2.03
N ILE A 32 5.97 8.81 -1.40
CA ILE A 32 5.33 9.01 -0.11
C ILE A 32 6.40 8.95 1.00
N LYS A 33 6.29 9.80 2.02
CA LYS A 33 7.18 9.73 3.20
C LYS A 33 7.10 8.31 3.80
N ASN A 34 8.26 7.66 3.98
CA ASN A 34 8.42 6.26 4.42
C ASN A 34 7.98 5.20 3.40
N GLY A 35 7.59 5.61 2.19
CA GLY A 35 7.06 4.74 1.17
C GLY A 35 5.60 4.35 1.41
N GLY A 36 5.05 3.66 0.42
CA GLY A 36 3.69 3.14 0.50
C GLY A 36 3.41 2.11 -0.58
N LEU A 37 2.26 1.47 -0.49
CA LEU A 37 1.77 0.52 -1.49
C LEU A 37 0.36 0.91 -1.93
N PHE A 38 0.12 0.81 -3.23
CA PHE A 38 -1.22 0.78 -3.77
C PHE A 38 -1.81 -0.63 -3.61
N ILE A 39 -2.99 -0.70 -2.98
CA ILE A 39 -3.71 -1.93 -2.70
C ILE A 39 -5.03 -1.91 -3.50
N PRO A 40 -5.15 -2.74 -4.55
CA PRO A 40 -6.41 -2.92 -5.25
C PRO A 40 -7.48 -3.46 -4.30
N THR A 41 -8.59 -2.74 -4.15
CA THR A 41 -9.67 -3.14 -3.25
C THR A 41 -10.97 -2.45 -3.63
N SER A 42 -12.08 -3.17 -3.46
CA SER A 42 -13.43 -2.62 -3.59
C SER A 42 -14.01 -2.15 -2.25
N LYS A 43 -13.28 -2.34 -1.14
CA LYS A 43 -13.68 -1.87 0.18
C LYS A 43 -13.60 -0.35 0.23
N SER A 44 -14.57 0.26 0.92
CA SER A 44 -14.59 1.70 1.15
C SER A 44 -13.67 2.06 2.31
N TYR A 45 -12.75 2.98 2.06
CA TYR A 45 -11.87 3.59 3.06
C TYR A 45 -12.05 5.11 3.04
N LYS A 46 -11.64 5.76 4.11
CA LYS A 46 -11.50 7.21 4.20
C LYS A 46 -10.03 7.60 4.22
N LEU A 47 -9.73 8.80 3.75
CA LEU A 47 -8.40 9.38 3.93
C LEU A 47 -8.11 9.47 5.43
N GLY A 48 -6.94 8.95 5.79
CA GLY A 48 -6.45 8.90 7.15
C GLY A 48 -6.86 7.68 7.96
N ASP A 49 -7.63 6.75 7.39
CA ASP A 49 -7.91 5.47 8.05
C ASP A 49 -6.61 4.71 8.34
N GLU A 50 -6.50 4.19 9.56
CA GLU A 50 -5.42 3.28 9.95
C GLU A 50 -5.73 1.87 9.45
N VAL A 51 -4.72 1.24 8.86
CA VAL A 51 -4.81 -0.05 8.22
C VAL A 51 -3.68 -0.93 8.71
N PHE A 52 -4.02 -2.18 9.05
CA PHE A 52 -3.04 -3.23 9.31
C PHE A 52 -3.11 -4.26 8.19
N MET A 53 -1.97 -4.60 7.60
CA MET A 53 -1.89 -5.57 6.53
C MET A 53 -0.78 -6.60 6.73
N LEU A 54 -1.00 -7.79 6.18
CA LEU A 54 0.01 -8.84 6.04
C LEU A 54 0.45 -8.87 4.57
N LEU A 55 1.69 -8.47 4.33
CA LEU A 55 2.33 -8.48 3.02
C LEU A 55 3.05 -9.81 2.81
N ASN A 56 2.57 -10.60 1.85
CA ASN A 56 3.28 -11.75 1.32
C ASN A 56 4.13 -11.29 0.13
N LEU A 57 5.45 -11.25 0.29
CA LEU A 57 6.37 -10.60 -0.64
C LEU A 57 7.29 -11.61 -1.31
N MET A 58 6.99 -12.00 -2.54
CA MET A 58 7.83 -12.81 -3.42
C MET A 58 8.37 -14.07 -2.72
N ASP A 59 9.69 -14.14 -2.51
CA ASP A 59 10.40 -15.29 -1.93
C ASP A 59 10.54 -15.19 -0.40
N GLU A 60 9.99 -14.15 0.24
CA GLU A 60 10.01 -14.04 1.69
C GLU A 60 9.22 -15.21 2.32
N PRO A 61 9.84 -15.97 3.23
CA PRO A 61 9.21 -17.17 3.80
C PRO A 61 8.04 -16.83 4.73
N GLU A 62 8.03 -15.62 5.30
CA GLU A 62 7.05 -15.15 6.25
C GLU A 62 6.31 -13.91 5.75
N LYS A 63 5.05 -13.77 6.18
CA LYS A 63 4.27 -12.56 5.88
C LYS A 63 4.75 -11.41 6.76
N ILE A 64 5.03 -10.28 6.14
CA ILE A 64 5.49 -9.08 6.82
C ILE A 64 4.26 -8.30 7.32
N PRO A 65 4.09 -8.11 8.64
CA PRO A 65 3.06 -7.21 9.16
C PRO A 65 3.42 -5.76 8.86
N VAL A 66 2.46 -4.99 8.35
CA VAL A 66 2.64 -3.58 8.03
C VAL A 66 1.47 -2.79 8.58
N ALA A 67 1.78 -1.84 9.45
CA ALA A 67 0.86 -0.79 9.88
C ALA A 67 1.03 0.43 8.96
N GLY A 68 -0.09 1.02 8.54
CA GLY A 68 -0.06 2.17 7.67
C GLY A 68 -1.34 2.99 7.71
N LYS A 69 -1.35 4.05 6.91
CA LYS A 69 -2.44 5.02 6.84
C LYS A 69 -2.86 5.24 5.39
N VAL A 70 -4.17 5.29 5.14
CA VAL A 70 -4.69 5.61 3.80
C VAL A 70 -4.41 7.07 3.47
N THR A 71 -3.65 7.30 2.40
CA THR A 71 -3.27 8.64 1.92
C THR A 71 -3.75 8.93 0.51
N TRP A 72 -4.21 7.91 -0.22
CA TRP A 72 -4.77 8.03 -1.56
C TRP A 72 -5.95 7.08 -1.74
N ILE A 73 -6.96 7.49 -2.50
CA ILE A 73 -8.10 6.65 -2.86
C ILE A 73 -8.33 6.77 -4.36
N THR A 74 -8.28 5.65 -5.07
CA THR A 74 -8.67 5.55 -6.48
C THR A 74 -10.10 5.00 -6.56
N PRO A 75 -11.10 5.82 -6.95
CA PRO A 75 -12.49 5.37 -7.01
C PRO A 75 -12.73 4.36 -8.13
N LYS A 76 -13.83 3.60 -8.03
CA LYS A 76 -14.30 2.74 -9.13
C LYS A 76 -14.65 3.60 -10.35
N GLY A 77 -14.21 3.16 -11.53
CA GLY A 77 -14.44 3.90 -12.78
C GLY A 77 -13.51 5.09 -12.97
N ALA A 78 -12.37 5.14 -12.25
CA ALA A 78 -11.36 6.16 -12.47
C ALA A 78 -10.87 6.16 -13.94
N GLN A 79 -10.61 7.37 -14.45
CA GLN A 79 -10.17 7.59 -15.82
C GLN A 79 -8.88 6.81 -16.13
N GLY A 80 -8.78 6.27 -17.36
CA GLY A 80 -7.64 5.49 -17.81
C GLY A 80 -7.66 4.01 -17.38
N ASN A 81 -8.84 3.46 -17.06
CA ASN A 81 -9.03 2.05 -16.66
C ASN A 81 -8.18 1.64 -15.45
N ARG A 82 -7.91 2.59 -14.54
CA ARG A 82 -7.14 2.34 -13.33
C ARG A 82 -7.95 1.49 -12.35
N ALA A 83 -7.30 0.50 -11.74
CA ALA A 83 -7.93 -0.36 -10.76
C ALA A 83 -8.41 0.46 -9.55
N ALA A 84 -9.61 0.17 -9.05
CA ALA A 84 -10.08 0.75 -7.80
C ALA A 84 -9.23 0.26 -6.63
N GLY A 85 -8.90 1.15 -5.70
CA GLY A 85 -8.05 0.79 -4.57
C GLY A 85 -7.63 1.98 -3.72
N VAL A 86 -6.67 1.72 -2.84
CA VAL A 86 -6.16 2.72 -1.89
C VAL A 86 -4.64 2.74 -1.89
N GLY A 87 -4.05 3.92 -1.76
CA GLY A 87 -2.64 4.08 -1.45
C GLY A 87 -2.46 4.13 0.07
N VAL A 88 -1.66 3.23 0.60
CA VAL A 88 -1.35 3.12 2.03
C VAL A 88 0.09 3.53 2.27
N GLN A 89 0.27 4.60 3.04
CA GLN A 89 1.57 5.05 3.55
C GLN A 89 2.02 4.14 4.69
N PHE A 90 3.30 3.74 4.71
CA PHE A 90 3.87 3.00 5.84
C PHE A 90 4.11 3.91 7.05
N ASN A 91 3.87 3.39 8.25
CA ASN A 91 4.11 4.13 9.49
C ASN A 91 5.61 4.28 9.79
N ASP A 92 5.98 5.33 10.53
CA ASP A 92 7.37 5.65 10.93
C ASP A 92 8.01 4.60 11.88
N GLY A 93 7.22 3.70 12.46
CA GLY A 93 7.68 2.78 13.52
C GLY A 93 8.40 1.52 13.04
N ASP A 94 8.19 1.09 11.80
CA ASP A 94 8.81 -0.12 11.25
C ASP A 94 9.10 0.04 9.74
N ASN A 95 10.40 0.12 9.43
CA ASN A 95 10.90 0.26 8.07
C ASN A 95 11.20 -1.09 7.38
N THR A 96 10.91 -2.23 8.02
CA THR A 96 11.24 -3.56 7.50
C THR A 96 10.64 -3.78 6.11
N ALA A 97 9.35 -3.51 5.94
CA ALA A 97 8.67 -3.65 4.65
C ALA A 97 9.27 -2.71 3.59
N ARG A 98 9.51 -1.43 3.95
CA ARG A 98 10.14 -0.46 3.05
C ARG A 98 11.51 -0.96 2.57
N ASN A 99 12.37 -1.35 3.49
CA ASN A 99 13.74 -1.76 3.19
C ASN A 99 13.77 -3.02 2.32
N MET A 100 12.92 -4.02 2.62
CA MET A 100 12.81 -5.22 1.78
C MET A 100 12.33 -4.87 0.38
N ILE A 101 11.30 -4.03 0.24
CA ILE A 101 10.81 -3.59 -1.07
C ILE A 101 11.88 -2.83 -1.84
N GLU A 102 12.58 -1.89 -1.20
CA GLU A 102 13.66 -1.12 -1.85
C GLU A 102 14.84 -2.02 -2.24
N ASN A 103 15.17 -3.05 -1.45
CA ASN A 103 16.18 -4.05 -1.79
C ASN A 103 15.76 -4.87 -3.02
N TYR A 104 14.51 -5.35 -3.06
CA TYR A 104 14.00 -6.07 -4.23
C TYR A 104 13.91 -5.18 -5.48
N LEU A 105 13.60 -3.90 -5.32
CA LEU A 105 13.54 -2.92 -6.39
C LEU A 105 14.88 -2.23 -6.68
N ALA A 106 15.96 -2.61 -5.99
CA ALA A 106 17.30 -2.10 -6.25
C ALA A 106 17.66 -2.34 -7.73
N GLY A 107 18.25 -1.31 -8.34
CA GLY A 107 18.52 -1.26 -9.79
C GLY A 107 17.31 -0.93 -10.68
N ALA A 108 16.07 -1.16 -10.23
CA ALA A 108 14.85 -0.86 -10.98
C ALA A 108 14.26 0.52 -10.64
N LEU A 109 14.51 1.07 -9.45
CA LEU A 109 14.08 2.42 -9.05
C LEU A 109 14.77 3.55 -9.84
N LYS A 110 15.83 3.23 -10.61
CA LYS A 110 16.46 4.15 -11.57
C LYS A 110 15.85 4.07 -12.98
N SER A 111 14.83 3.23 -13.18
CA SER A 111 14.16 3.03 -14.47
C SER A 111 12.95 3.94 -14.59
N ASP A 112 12.78 4.60 -15.75
CA ASP A 112 11.64 5.46 -16.17
C ASP A 112 10.31 4.70 -16.38
N ARG A 113 10.07 3.57 -15.69
CA ARG A 113 8.84 2.80 -15.90
C ARG A 113 7.67 3.46 -15.16
N PRO A 114 6.50 3.60 -15.78
CA PRO A 114 5.33 4.14 -15.09
C PRO A 114 4.88 3.22 -13.94
N THR A 115 4.50 3.81 -12.80
CA THR A 115 3.91 3.11 -11.64
C THR A 115 2.39 3.23 -11.69
N HIS A 116 1.63 2.50 -10.84
CA HIS A 116 0.17 2.62 -10.82
C HIS A 116 -0.33 3.99 -10.34
N THR A 117 0.56 4.81 -9.78
CA THR A 117 0.21 6.03 -9.04
C THR A 117 0.75 7.31 -9.68
N MET A 118 1.48 7.18 -10.80
CA MET A 118 1.89 8.28 -11.67
C MET A 118 1.24 8.14 -13.04
#